data_AF-A0A847LNQ3-F1
#
_entry.id   AF-A0A847LNQ3-F1
#
_cell.length_a   1.000
_cell.length_b   1.000
_cell.length_c   1.000
_cell.angle_alpha   90.00
_cell.angle_beta   90.00
_cell.angle_gamma   90.00
#
_symmetry.space_group_name_H-M   'P 1'
#
loop_
_entity.id
_entity.type
_entity.pdbx_description
1 polymer ?
#
loop_
_entity_poly.entity_id
_entity_poly.type
_entity_poly.pdbx_seq_one_letter_code
_entity_poly.pdbx_strand_id
1 'polypeptide(L)'
;MAKSSKNRIGTSMGIVTVTPALVEEVRQALGLKTFSRPYAVLLDPGDFGTVFTYLPLMNGEYEKLPIPMRRYAYCIDKGRYGLIGYLPKGFETPREGKVATVTVTYNEFHTVVDLAYTLDESPDTTYHVQHPLRREKLLEHAKKKKIPTRSMVRSSQ
;
A
#
# COMPACT_ATOMS: atom_id res chain seq x y z
N MET A 1 -2.26 27.05 -27.79
CA MET A 1 -1.77 25.69 -27.48
C MET A 1 -1.38 25.64 -26.00
N ALA A 2 -2.29 25.23 -25.13
CA ALA A 2 -2.05 25.18 -23.69
C ALA A 2 -1.42 23.82 -23.32
N LYS A 3 -0.24 23.85 -22.68
CA LYS A 3 0.43 22.67 -22.14
C LYS A 3 -0.39 22.17 -20.94
N SER A 4 -1.09 21.06 -21.10
CA SER A 4 -1.83 20.42 -20.01
C SER A 4 -0.85 19.81 -19.01
N SER A 5 -0.86 20.37 -17.81
CA SER A 5 -0.16 19.94 -16.61
C SER A 5 -0.40 18.45 -16.37
N LYS A 6 0.66 17.64 -16.46
CA LYS A 6 0.67 16.28 -15.92
C LYS A 6 0.47 16.39 -14.41
N ASN A 7 -0.74 16.18 -13.93
CA ASN A 7 -0.97 15.82 -12.54
C ASN A 7 -0.20 14.53 -12.28
N ARG A 8 0.97 14.66 -11.67
CA ARG A 8 1.67 13.55 -11.04
C ARG A 8 0.72 13.06 -9.96
N ILE A 9 0.08 11.91 -10.20
CA ILE A 9 -0.30 11.02 -9.11
C ILE A 9 0.97 10.91 -8.29
N GLY A 10 0.92 11.37 -7.04
CA GLY A 10 2.09 11.52 -6.18
C GLY A 10 2.94 10.29 -6.32
N THR A 11 4.12 10.45 -6.93
CA THR A 11 5.21 9.50 -6.81
C THR A 11 5.31 9.19 -5.34
N SER A 12 5.10 7.92 -4.96
CA SER A 12 5.46 7.42 -3.66
C SER A 12 6.81 8.02 -3.30
N MET A 13 6.85 8.87 -2.26
CA MET A 13 8.12 9.12 -1.60
C MET A 13 8.63 7.72 -1.25
N GLY A 14 9.70 7.30 -1.93
CA GLY A 14 10.09 5.90 -2.03
C GLY A 14 10.03 5.26 -0.66
N ILE A 15 9.13 4.29 -0.49
CA ILE A 15 8.92 3.66 0.80
C ILE A 15 10.21 3.01 1.23
N VAL A 16 10.71 3.43 2.38
CA VAL A 16 11.97 2.93 2.91
C VAL A 16 11.66 1.77 3.84
N THR A 17 12.09 0.58 3.44
CA THR A 17 12.14 -0.56 4.37
C THR A 17 13.18 -0.25 5.44
N VAL A 18 12.78 -0.28 6.71
CA VAL A 18 13.67 0.05 7.82
C VAL A 18 14.62 -1.11 8.12
N THR A 19 15.88 -0.78 8.37
CA THR A 19 16.88 -1.72 8.85
C THR A 19 16.86 -1.79 10.38
N PRO A 20 17.43 -2.83 11.01
CA PRO A 20 17.56 -2.87 12.47
C PRO A 20 18.26 -1.63 13.06
N ALA A 21 19.27 -1.08 12.36
CA ALA A 21 19.95 0.14 12.77
C ALA A 21 19.01 1.36 12.77
N LEU A 22 18.17 1.49 11.73
CA LEU A 22 17.21 2.59 11.65
C LEU A 22 16.09 2.46 12.70
N VAL A 23 15.66 1.24 13.01
CA VAL A 23 14.72 0.99 14.11
C VAL A 23 15.31 1.44 15.44
N GLU A 24 16.61 1.20 15.66
CA GLU A 24 17.33 1.63 16.85
C GLU A 24 17.47 3.16 16.93
N GLU A 25 17.76 3.84 15.81
CA GLU A 25 17.75 5.31 15.73
C GLU A 25 16.37 5.89 16.08
N VAL A 26 15.29 5.28 15.56
CA VAL A 26 13.92 5.67 15.88
C VAL A 26 13.59 5.43 17.35
N ARG A 27 14.02 4.30 17.93
CA ARG A 27 13.86 4.02 19.36
C ARG A 27 14.50 5.11 20.21
N GLN A 28 15.75 5.49 19.87
CA GLN A 28 16.49 6.52 20.58
C GLN A 28 15.82 7.90 20.45
N ALA A 29 15.38 8.27 19.24
CA ALA A 29 14.69 9.53 18.99
C ALA A 29 13.36 9.65 19.75
N LEU A 30 12.67 8.54 19.97
CA LEU A 30 11.45 8.49 20.76
C LEU A 30 11.70 8.40 22.28
N GLY A 31 12.96 8.29 22.71
CA GLY A 31 13.33 8.14 24.12
C GLY A 31 12.84 6.83 24.75
N LEU A 32 12.58 5.80 23.94
CA LEU A 32 12.02 4.53 24.40
C LEU A 32 13.12 3.64 24.96
N LYS A 33 12.90 3.00 26.12
CA LYS A 33 13.87 2.02 26.67
C LYS A 33 14.05 0.81 25.76
N THR A 34 12.96 0.32 25.18
CA THR A 34 12.94 -0.80 24.23
C THR A 34 11.95 -0.51 23.11
N PHE A 35 12.16 -1.13 21.95
CA PHE A 35 11.24 -1.08 20.81
C PHE A 35 10.63 -2.46 20.55
N SER A 36 10.03 -3.05 21.59
CA SER A 36 9.47 -4.41 21.56
C SER A 36 8.01 -4.40 21.10
N ARG A 37 7.80 -4.29 19.79
CA ARG A 37 6.46 -4.31 19.19
C ARG A 37 6.35 -5.48 18.21
N PRO A 38 5.19 -6.17 18.17
CA PRO A 38 4.99 -7.20 17.18
C PRO A 38 5.00 -6.56 15.79
N TYR A 39 5.55 -7.30 14.82
CA TYR A 39 5.31 -6.97 13.42
C TYR A 39 3.82 -7.11 13.14
N ALA A 40 3.23 -6.06 12.62
CA ALA A 40 1.86 -6.06 12.12
C ALA A 40 1.87 -6.26 10.61
N VAL A 41 0.74 -6.71 10.06
CA VAL A 41 0.59 -6.94 8.62
C VAL A 41 -0.42 -5.96 8.04
N LEU A 42 -0.14 -5.42 6.85
CA LEU A 42 -1.15 -4.76 6.03
C LEU A 42 -1.81 -5.81 5.12
N LEU A 43 -2.99 -6.28 5.54
CA LEU A 43 -3.82 -7.22 4.78
C LEU A 43 -5.12 -6.56 4.35
N ASP A 44 -5.54 -6.84 3.13
CA ASP A 44 -6.91 -6.57 2.70
C ASP A 44 -7.87 -7.61 3.31
N PRO A 45 -9.16 -7.29 3.54
CA PRO A 45 -10.12 -8.25 4.05
C PRO A 45 -10.23 -9.50 3.16
N GLY A 46 -10.14 -10.70 3.78
CA GLY A 46 -10.21 -11.98 3.05
C GLY A 46 -8.92 -12.37 2.32
N ASP A 47 -7.82 -11.64 2.57
CA ASP A 47 -6.55 -11.80 1.89
C ASP A 47 -5.49 -12.52 2.75
N PHE A 48 -5.02 -13.66 2.28
CA PHE A 48 -3.88 -14.41 2.86
C PHE A 48 -2.59 -14.28 2.04
N GLY A 49 -2.60 -13.45 0.98
CA GLY A 49 -1.48 -13.23 0.08
C GLY A 49 -0.53 -12.13 0.58
N THR A 50 0.05 -11.38 -0.36
CA THR A 50 1.13 -10.37 -0.16
C THR A 50 1.11 -9.65 1.19
N VAL A 51 1.97 -10.11 2.10
CA VAL A 51 2.10 -9.63 3.48
C VAL A 51 3.13 -8.49 3.52
N PHE A 52 2.67 -7.25 3.62
CA PHE A 52 3.56 -6.15 4.01
C PHE A 52 3.68 -6.17 5.53
N THR A 53 4.89 -6.18 6.08
CA THR A 53 5.07 -6.08 7.54
C THR A 53 5.52 -4.69 7.94
N TYR A 54 5.06 -4.24 9.09
CA TYR A 54 5.46 -2.97 9.66
C TYR A 54 5.53 -3.04 11.18
N LEU A 55 6.34 -2.17 11.77
CA LEU A 55 6.33 -1.92 13.21
C LEU A 55 5.40 -0.71 13.48
N PRO A 56 4.33 -0.87 14.26
CA PRO A 56 3.40 0.23 14.52
C PRO A 56 4.07 1.33 15.33
N LEU A 57 3.78 2.60 15.00
CA LEU A 57 4.00 3.74 15.88
C LEU A 57 2.74 3.95 16.73
N MET A 58 2.92 4.16 18.02
CA MET A 58 1.82 4.47 18.94
C MET A 58 1.33 5.91 18.71
N ASN A 59 0.12 6.21 19.17
CA ASN A 59 -0.47 7.53 19.04
C ASN A 59 0.47 8.61 19.61
N GLY A 60 0.75 9.66 18.82
CA GLY A 60 1.61 10.77 19.22
C GLY A 60 3.11 10.53 19.03
N GLU A 61 3.55 9.33 18.62
CA GLU A 61 4.98 9.06 18.41
C GLU A 61 5.50 9.61 17.09
N TYR A 62 4.67 9.60 16.05
CA TYR A 62 5.04 10.20 14.77
C TYR A 62 5.42 11.68 14.93
N GLU A 63 4.66 12.41 15.74
CA GLU A 63 4.87 13.84 16.00
C GLU A 63 6.14 14.08 16.83
N LYS A 64 6.55 13.11 17.66
CA LYS A 64 7.81 13.17 18.43
C LYS A 64 9.04 12.89 17.59
N LEU A 65 8.89 12.24 16.44
CA LEU A 65 10.03 11.99 15.56
C LEU A 65 10.59 13.31 15.00
N PRO A 66 11.93 13.45 14.97
CA PRO A 66 12.59 14.52 14.22
C PRO A 66 12.11 14.55 12.77
N ILE A 67 11.98 15.74 12.17
CA ILE A 67 11.52 15.92 10.79
C ILE A 67 12.26 15.00 9.78
N PRO A 68 13.60 14.84 9.84
CA PRO A 68 14.31 13.93 8.94
C PRO A 68 13.91 12.46 9.09
N MET A 69 13.42 12.04 10.26
CA MET A 69 13.02 10.66 10.54
C MET A 69 11.56 10.38 10.18
N ARG A 70 10.70 11.40 10.15
CA ARG A 70 9.29 11.26 9.76
C ARG A 70 9.11 10.69 8.35
N ARG A 71 10.11 10.84 7.46
CA ARG A 71 10.11 10.25 6.11
C ARG A 71 10.13 8.72 6.10
N TYR A 72 10.54 8.08 7.20
CA TYR A 72 10.56 6.62 7.34
C TYR A 72 9.23 6.05 7.84
N ALA A 73 8.33 6.92 8.33
CA ALA A 73 7.01 6.51 8.78
C ALA A 73 6.05 6.47 7.59
N TYR A 74 5.45 5.30 7.37
CA TYR A 74 4.35 5.11 6.43
C TYR A 74 3.03 5.43 7.11
N CYS A 75 2.19 6.25 6.45
CA CYS A 75 0.83 6.52 6.90
C CYS A 75 -0.07 5.35 6.49
N ILE A 76 -0.51 4.57 7.48
CA ILE A 76 -1.35 3.38 7.29
C ILE A 76 -2.81 3.80 7.07
N ASP A 77 -3.27 4.74 7.90
CA ASP A 77 -4.62 5.32 7.87
C ASP A 77 -4.61 6.63 8.69
N LYS A 78 -5.73 7.35 8.76
CA LYS A 78 -5.90 8.63 9.48
C LYS A 78 -5.22 8.64 10.86
N GLY A 79 -4.04 9.24 10.93
CA GLY A 79 -3.24 9.38 12.16
C GLY A 79 -2.53 8.10 12.64
N ARG A 80 -2.56 7.00 11.87
CA ARG A 80 -1.90 5.73 12.17
C ARG A 80 -0.66 5.59 11.31
N TYR A 81 0.49 5.41 11.95
CA TYR A 81 1.78 5.33 11.27
C TYR A 81 2.51 4.03 11.61
N GLY A 82 3.38 3.59 10.70
CA GLY A 82 4.23 2.42 10.92
C GLY A 82 5.54 2.50 10.14
N LEU A 83 6.54 1.80 10.64
CA LEU A 83 7.84 1.63 9.96
C LEU A 83 7.79 0.35 9.13
N ILE A 84 7.93 0.45 7.81
CA ILE A 84 7.83 -0.73 6.93
C ILE A 84 9.03 -1.64 7.16
N GLY A 85 8.81 -2.85 7.66
CA GLY A 85 9.85 -3.85 7.93
C GLY A 85 10.09 -4.81 6.75
N TYR A 86 9.06 -5.07 5.96
CA TYR A 86 9.18 -5.91 4.76
C TYR A 86 8.26 -5.42 3.65
N LEU A 87 8.84 -5.30 2.46
CA LEU A 87 8.14 -4.99 1.22
C LEU A 87 8.23 -6.21 0.27
N PRO A 88 7.11 -6.85 -0.07
CA PRO A 88 7.09 -7.94 -1.02
C PRO A 88 7.49 -7.49 -2.42
N LYS A 89 8.21 -8.35 -3.14
CA LYS A 89 8.78 -8.04 -4.47
C LYS A 89 7.72 -7.91 -5.56
N GLY A 90 6.58 -8.57 -5.39
CA GLY A 90 5.50 -8.60 -6.36
C GLY A 90 4.13 -8.77 -5.69
N PHE A 91 3.10 -8.81 -6.53
CA PHE A 91 1.75 -9.15 -6.11
C PHE A 91 1.58 -10.67 -6.06
N GLU A 92 0.98 -11.15 -4.98
CA GLU A 92 0.61 -12.53 -4.69
C GLU A 92 -0.89 -12.56 -4.40
N THR A 93 -1.54 -13.60 -4.89
CA THR A 93 -2.98 -13.80 -4.74
C THR A 93 -3.29 -14.40 -3.35
N PRO A 94 -4.52 -14.24 -2.86
CA PRO A 94 -4.93 -14.72 -1.53
C PRO A 94 -5.07 -16.24 -1.45
N ARG A 95 -5.13 -16.92 -2.60
CA ARG A 95 -5.35 -18.36 -2.77
C ARG A 95 -4.65 -18.82 -4.05
N GLU A 96 -4.67 -20.13 -4.30
CA GLU A 96 -4.27 -20.71 -5.59
C GLU A 96 -5.04 -20.05 -6.75
N GLY A 97 -4.40 -20.00 -7.92
CA GLY A 97 -4.87 -19.26 -9.09
C GLY A 97 -4.05 -18.01 -9.42
N LYS A 98 -4.23 -17.53 -10.65
CA LYS A 98 -3.58 -16.33 -11.19
C LYS A 98 -4.60 -15.23 -11.38
N VAL A 99 -4.14 -13.98 -11.28
CA VAL A 99 -4.98 -12.82 -11.58
C VAL A 99 -5.43 -12.89 -13.05
N ALA A 100 -6.73 -13.02 -13.25
CA ALA A 100 -7.34 -13.15 -14.58
C ALA A 100 -7.78 -11.80 -15.14
N THR A 101 -8.40 -10.96 -14.32
CA THR A 101 -8.81 -9.61 -14.71
C THR A 101 -8.57 -8.61 -13.58
N VAL A 102 -8.27 -7.37 -13.94
CA VAL A 102 -8.20 -6.25 -13.01
C VAL A 102 -9.24 -5.21 -13.40
N THR A 103 -9.94 -4.66 -12.43
CA THR A 103 -10.95 -3.63 -12.58
C THR A 103 -10.50 -2.40 -11.81
N VAL A 104 -10.37 -1.28 -12.50
CA VAL A 104 -10.04 0.02 -11.92
C VAL A 104 -11.25 0.92 -12.02
N THR A 105 -11.75 1.39 -10.88
CA THR A 105 -12.85 2.35 -10.84
C THR A 105 -12.29 3.72 -10.54
N TYR A 106 -12.56 4.67 -11.43
CA TYR A 106 -12.20 6.06 -11.28
C TYR A 106 -13.43 6.88 -10.85
N ASN A 107 -13.21 7.95 -10.09
CA ASN A 107 -14.19 9.03 -10.00
C ASN A 107 -14.11 9.95 -11.23
N GLU A 108 -15.01 10.93 -11.30
CA GLU A 108 -15.08 11.95 -12.36
C GLU A 108 -13.79 12.76 -12.51
N PHE A 109 -13.01 12.88 -11.42
CA PHE A 109 -11.70 13.54 -11.40
C PHE A 109 -10.54 12.61 -11.77
N HIS A 110 -10.82 11.45 -12.36
CA HIS A 110 -9.81 10.44 -12.76
C HIS A 110 -8.93 9.95 -11.61
N THR A 111 -9.44 10.00 -10.38
CA THR A 111 -8.81 9.41 -9.20
C THR A 111 -9.34 8.00 -8.99
N VAL A 112 -8.44 7.04 -8.76
CA VAL A 112 -8.83 5.66 -8.47
C VAL A 112 -9.55 5.61 -7.12
N VAL A 113 -10.82 5.23 -7.13
CA VAL A 113 -11.66 5.09 -5.93
C VAL A 113 -11.82 3.64 -5.49
N ASP A 114 -11.76 2.69 -6.43
CA ASP A 114 -11.79 1.26 -6.14
C ASP A 114 -10.88 0.50 -7.12
N LEU A 115 -10.27 -0.57 -6.63
CA LEU A 115 -9.42 -1.45 -7.40
C LEU A 115 -9.75 -2.88 -7.01
N ALA A 116 -10.15 -3.69 -7.98
CA ALA A 116 -10.56 -5.06 -7.75
C ALA A 116 -9.94 -6.01 -8.78
N TYR A 117 -9.93 -7.31 -8.48
CA TYR A 117 -9.47 -8.34 -9.42
C TYR A 117 -10.21 -9.65 -9.22
N THR A 118 -10.14 -10.52 -10.23
CA THR A 118 -10.63 -11.90 -10.18
C THR A 118 -9.50 -12.89 -10.45
N LEU A 119 -9.69 -14.14 -10.03
CA LEU A 119 -8.77 -15.25 -10.29
C LEU A 119 -9.29 -16.12 -11.43
N ASP A 120 -8.40 -16.81 -12.14
CA ASP A 120 -8.75 -17.79 -13.18
C ASP A 120 -9.51 -18.99 -12.62
N GLU A 121 -9.12 -19.46 -11.44
CA GLU A 121 -9.75 -20.57 -10.72
C GLU A 121 -11.01 -20.15 -9.94
N SER A 122 -11.32 -18.86 -9.86
CA SER A 122 -12.50 -18.33 -9.16
C SER A 122 -13.02 -17.05 -9.83
N PRO A 123 -13.54 -17.15 -11.06
CA PRO A 123 -13.92 -15.98 -11.86
C PRO A 123 -15.10 -15.20 -11.29
N ASP A 124 -15.96 -15.85 -10.50
CA ASP A 124 -17.14 -15.23 -9.88
C ASP A 124 -16.82 -14.51 -8.55
N THR A 125 -15.60 -14.67 -8.03
CA THR A 125 -15.16 -14.01 -6.79
C THR A 125 -14.37 -12.75 -7.11
N THR A 126 -14.85 -11.61 -6.61
CA THR A 126 -14.17 -10.32 -6.73
C THR A 126 -13.42 -9.98 -5.46
N TYR A 127 -12.12 -9.70 -5.60
CA TYR A 127 -11.25 -9.30 -4.51
C TYR A 127 -10.96 -7.82 -4.60
N HIS A 128 -11.27 -7.06 -3.54
CA HIS A 128 -11.01 -5.63 -3.47
C HIS A 128 -9.67 -5.34 -2.80
N VAL A 129 -8.91 -4.41 -3.38
CA VAL A 129 -7.61 -3.98 -2.88
C VAL A 129 -7.73 -2.60 -2.26
N GLN A 130 -7.66 -2.53 -0.93
CA GLN A 130 -7.83 -1.28 -0.18
C GLN A 130 -6.48 -0.60 0.04
N HIS A 131 -5.45 -1.37 0.40
CA HIS A 131 -4.16 -0.79 0.77
C HIS A 131 -3.41 -0.20 -0.44
N PRO A 132 -2.97 1.08 -0.39
CA PRO A 132 -2.28 1.73 -1.50
C PRO A 132 -1.06 0.98 -2.02
N LEU A 133 -0.27 0.36 -1.13
CA LEU A 133 0.93 -0.40 -1.53
C LEU A 133 0.58 -1.63 -2.35
N ARG A 134 -0.52 -2.28 -1.97
CA ARG A 134 -1.01 -3.45 -2.68
C ARG A 134 -1.66 -3.05 -4.00
N ARG A 135 -2.32 -1.89 -4.07
CA ARG A 135 -2.82 -1.31 -5.33
C ARG A 135 -1.69 -1.09 -6.32
N GLU A 136 -0.60 -0.47 -5.88
CA GLU A 136 0.59 -0.28 -6.73
C GLU A 136 1.14 -1.62 -7.23
N LYS A 137 1.29 -2.62 -6.34
CA LYS A 137 1.78 -3.95 -6.73
C LYS A 137 0.85 -4.68 -7.69
N LEU A 138 -0.46 -4.60 -7.52
CA LEU A 138 -1.44 -5.19 -8.44
C LEU A 138 -1.33 -4.54 -9.83
N LEU A 139 -1.26 -3.21 -9.90
CA LEU A 139 -1.14 -2.50 -11.17
C LEU A 139 0.19 -2.79 -11.88
N GLU A 140 1.31 -2.84 -11.14
CA GLU A 140 2.61 -3.26 -11.65
C GLU A 140 2.55 -4.70 -12.21
N HIS A 141 1.92 -5.60 -11.45
CA HIS A 141 1.74 -7.00 -11.84
C HIS A 141 0.89 -7.13 -13.11
N ALA A 142 -0.27 -6.44 -13.16
CA ALA A 142 -1.17 -6.44 -14.31
C ALA A 142 -0.47 -5.95 -15.58
N LYS A 143 0.28 -4.85 -15.48
CA LYS A 143 1.09 -4.31 -16.57
C LYS A 143 2.15 -5.30 -17.05
N LYS A 144 2.92 -5.89 -16.11
CA LYS A 144 4.01 -6.83 -16.43
C LYS A 144 3.49 -8.10 -17.10
N LYS A 145 2.33 -8.60 -16.66
CA LYS A 145 1.71 -9.83 -17.16
C LYS A 145 0.72 -9.62 -18.30
N LYS A 146 0.51 -8.38 -18.74
CA LYS A 146 -0.48 -7.99 -19.76
C LYS A 146 -1.89 -8.48 -19.42
N ILE A 147 -2.25 -8.43 -18.14
CA ILE A 147 -3.57 -8.84 -17.66
C ILE A 147 -4.62 -7.84 -18.13
N PRO A 148 -5.80 -8.30 -18.62
CA PRO A 148 -6.90 -7.44 -19.00
C PRO A 148 -7.28 -6.48 -17.87
N THR A 149 -7.24 -5.18 -18.16
CA THR A 149 -7.61 -4.12 -17.22
C THR A 149 -8.87 -3.43 -17.71
N ARG A 150 -9.98 -3.56 -16.98
CA ARG A 150 -11.23 -2.84 -17.24
C ARG A 150 -11.23 -1.55 -16.45
N SER A 151 -11.63 -0.46 -17.10
CA SER A 151 -11.78 0.85 -16.44
C SER A 151 -13.26 1.20 -16.37
N MET A 152 -13.73 1.58 -15.18
CA MET A 152 -15.09 2.07 -14.94
C MET A 152 -15.03 3.48 -14.37
N VAL A 153 -16.04 4.30 -14.66
CA VAL A 153 -16.21 5.62 -14.04
C VAL A 153 -17.44 5.57 -13.16
N ARG A 154 -17.29 5.87 -11.86
CA ARG A 154 -18.41 5.99 -10.92
C ARG A 154 -18.78 7.47 -10.81
N SER A 155 -19.92 7.83 -11.38
CA SER A 155 -20.54 9.15 -11.18
C SER A 155 -21.06 9.26 -9.76
N SER A 156 -20.85 10.41 -9.14
CA SER A 156 -21.35 10.68 -7.79
C SER A 156 -22.84 10.98 -7.90
N GLN A 157 -23.71 10.18 -7.28
CA GLN A 157 -25.08 10.61 -6.95
C GLN A 157 -25.06 11.36 -5.63
#